data_AF-A0A2D6E3R7-F1
#
_entry.id   AF-A0A2D6E3R7-F1
#
_cell.length_a   1.000
_cell.length_b   1.000
_cell.length_c   1.000
_cell.angle_alpha   90.00
_cell.angle_beta   90.00
_cell.angle_gamma   90.00
#
_symmetry.space_group_name_H-M   'P 1'
#
loop_
_entity.id
_entity.type
_entity.pdbx_description
1 polymer ?
#
loop_
_entity_poly.entity_id
_entity_poly.type
_entity_poly.pdbx_seq_one_letter_code
_entity_poly.pdbx_strand_id
1 'polypeptide(L)'
;MKSYKHKTNGQACNAAQYIAEMVCLREAERMNVGRPAYALWNTDKWKKKFQSQVTKAYQLLKKYSDKAIINALNSYKGKKIYSLRVKFLEPIINSEQNRLNKIDKLRKPANEYEDLTNSQPRKQHGKQSQLSFLRDLDGKKENTSE
;
A
#
# COMPACT_ATOMS: atom_id res chain seq x y z
N MET A 1 -16.12 -5.98 -1.27
CA MET A 1 -15.41 -6.33 -2.52
C MET A 1 -14.83 -5.07 -3.13
N LYS A 2 -13.54 -5.04 -3.48
CA LYS A 2 -12.97 -3.90 -4.21
C LYS A 2 -13.60 -3.87 -5.61
N SER A 3 -14.17 -2.72 -5.99
CA SER A 3 -14.77 -2.53 -7.30
C SER A 3 -13.69 -2.11 -8.30
N TYR A 4 -13.34 -3.01 -9.22
CA TYR A 4 -12.49 -2.68 -10.36
C TYR A 4 -13.38 -2.28 -11.54
N LYS A 5 -12.86 -1.46 -12.44
CA LYS A 5 -13.57 -1.06 -13.67
C LYS A 5 -12.75 -1.44 -14.89
N HIS A 6 -13.43 -1.95 -15.91
CA HIS A 6 -12.83 -2.22 -17.21
C HIS A 6 -12.23 -0.93 -17.78
N LYS A 7 -11.02 -1.00 -18.32
CA LYS A 7 -10.36 0.15 -18.95
C LYS A 7 -11.06 0.54 -20.26
N THR A 8 -11.63 -0.43 -20.97
CA THR A 8 -12.28 -0.17 -22.26
C THR A 8 -13.70 0.37 -22.12
N ASN A 9 -14.50 -0.21 -21.20
CA ASN A 9 -15.95 0.01 -21.16
C ASN A 9 -16.42 0.72 -19.88
N GLY A 10 -15.55 0.91 -18.87
CA GLY A 10 -15.90 1.53 -17.60
C GLY A 10 -16.82 0.70 -16.69
N GLN A 11 -17.32 -0.44 -17.16
CA GLN A 11 -18.17 -1.37 -16.41
C GLN A 11 -17.42 -1.99 -15.22
N ALA A 12 -18.14 -2.28 -14.14
CA ALA A 12 -17.59 -2.97 -12.99
C ALA A 12 -17.11 -4.37 -13.37
N CYS A 13 -15.94 -4.76 -12.89
CA CYS A 13 -15.30 -6.02 -13.22
C CYS A 13 -14.56 -6.62 -12.02
N ASN A 14 -14.24 -7.90 -12.13
CA ASN A 14 -13.41 -8.58 -11.14
C ASN A 14 -11.93 -8.20 -11.32
N ALA A 15 -11.13 -8.29 -10.25
CA ALA A 15 -9.69 -8.09 -10.27
C ALA A 15 -9.00 -8.93 -11.36
N ALA A 16 -9.41 -10.19 -11.52
CA ALA A 16 -8.87 -11.09 -12.54
C ALA A 16 -9.10 -10.57 -13.96
N GLN A 17 -10.31 -10.07 -14.24
CA GLN A 17 -10.67 -9.51 -15.53
C GLN A 17 -9.90 -8.22 -15.81
N TYR A 18 -9.77 -7.35 -14.81
CA TYR A 18 -8.98 -6.12 -14.91
C TYR A 18 -7.50 -6.41 -15.23
N ILE A 19 -6.90 -7.37 -14.54
CA ILE A 19 -5.51 -7.79 -14.77
C ILE A 19 -5.33 -8.36 -16.18
N ALA A 20 -6.24 -9.23 -16.62
CA ALA A 20 -6.20 -9.82 -17.96
C ALA A 20 -6.35 -8.76 -19.05
N GLU A 21 -7.29 -7.83 -18.89
CA GLU A 21 -7.55 -6.74 -19.82
C GLU A 21 -6.31 -5.85 -19.97
N MET A 22 -5.66 -5.49 -18.86
CA MET A 22 -4.45 -4.68 -18.85
C MET A 22 -3.33 -5.30 -19.72
N VAL A 23 -3.14 -6.61 -19.62
CA VAL A 23 -2.10 -7.33 -20.37
C VAL A 23 -2.48 -7.47 -21.84
N CYS A 24 -3.74 -7.79 -22.13
CA CYS A 24 -4.22 -7.90 -23.52
C CYS A 24 -4.18 -6.55 -24.25
N LEU A 25 -4.54 -5.45 -23.59
CA LEU A 25 -4.47 -4.11 -24.17
C LEU A 25 -3.03 -3.74 -24.57
N ARG A 26 -2.06 -3.98 -23.68
CA ARG A 26 -0.63 -3.75 -23.98
C ARG A 26 -0.15 -4.59 -25.15
N GLU A 27 -0.60 -5.85 -25.24
CA GLU A 27 -0.23 -6.71 -26.35
C GLU A 27 -0.83 -6.20 -27.67
N ALA A 28 -2.09 -5.76 -27.65
CA ALA A 28 -2.77 -5.20 -28.81
C ALA A 28 -2.13 -3.87 -29.28
N GLU A 29 -1.72 -3.01 -28.35
CA GLU A 29 -0.96 -1.80 -28.63
C GLU A 29 0.38 -2.14 -29.28
N ARG A 30 1.13 -3.11 -28.74
CA ARG A 30 2.39 -3.57 -29.34
C ARG A 30 2.21 -4.12 -30.75
N MET A 31 1.10 -4.80 -31.02
CA MET A 31 0.78 -5.36 -32.34
C MET A 31 0.10 -4.34 -33.27
N ASN A 32 -0.06 -3.09 -32.84
CA ASN A 32 -0.65 -1.99 -33.60
C ASN A 32 -2.04 -2.31 -34.20
N VAL A 33 -2.91 -2.94 -33.40
CA VAL A 33 -4.26 -3.40 -33.82
C VAL A 33 -5.25 -2.23 -33.96
N GLY A 34 -4.82 -0.98 -33.74
CA GLY A 34 -5.60 0.25 -33.94
C GLY A 34 -6.68 0.51 -32.89
N ARG A 35 -7.64 -0.41 -32.73
CA ARG A 35 -8.72 -0.33 -31.72
C ARG A 35 -8.70 -1.53 -30.77
N PRO A 36 -7.78 -1.56 -29.79
CA PRO A 36 -7.65 -2.68 -28.84
C PRO A 36 -8.96 -3.05 -28.14
N ALA A 37 -9.74 -2.07 -27.72
CA ALA A 37 -11.02 -2.25 -27.04
C ALA A 37 -12.06 -3.00 -27.89
N TYR A 38 -12.29 -2.51 -29.11
CA TYR A 38 -13.23 -3.11 -30.05
C TYR A 38 -12.74 -4.49 -30.51
N ALA A 39 -11.45 -4.63 -30.80
CA ALA A 39 -10.85 -5.89 -31.21
C ALA A 39 -10.93 -6.97 -30.12
N LEU A 40 -10.84 -6.58 -28.83
CA LEU A 40 -10.86 -7.51 -27.70
C LEU A 40 -12.13 -8.35 -27.65
N TRP A 41 -13.28 -7.69 -27.86
CA TRP A 41 -14.60 -8.30 -27.70
C TRP A 41 -15.14 -8.90 -29.00
N ASN A 42 -14.79 -8.31 -30.15
CA ASN A 42 -15.38 -8.69 -31.44
C ASN A 42 -14.59 -9.73 -32.24
N THR A 43 -13.29 -9.93 -31.93
CA THR A 43 -12.47 -10.92 -32.65
C THR A 43 -12.29 -12.19 -31.81
N ASP A 44 -12.61 -13.36 -32.37
CA ASP A 44 -12.48 -14.65 -31.69
C ASP A 44 -11.05 -14.92 -31.15
N LYS A 45 -10.03 -14.49 -31.91
CA LYS A 45 -8.61 -14.57 -31.50
C LYS A 45 -8.35 -13.87 -30.17
N TRP A 46 -8.85 -12.65 -30.01
CA TRP A 46 -8.63 -11.86 -28.78
C TRP A 46 -9.52 -12.34 -27.64
N LYS A 47 -10.74 -12.80 -27.93
CA LYS A 47 -11.65 -13.41 -26.96
C LYS A 47 -11.02 -14.64 -26.30
N LYS A 48 -10.47 -15.58 -27.09
CA LYS A 48 -9.76 -16.77 -26.58
C LYS A 48 -8.51 -16.40 -25.78
N LYS A 49 -7.73 -15.44 -26.26
CA LYS A 49 -6.57 -14.92 -25.51
C LYS A 49 -6.98 -14.34 -24.16
N PHE A 50 -7.98 -13.47 -24.14
CA PHE A 50 -8.49 -12.86 -22.92
C PHE A 50 -8.96 -13.91 -21.91
N GLN A 51 -9.76 -14.89 -22.35
CA GLN A 51 -10.20 -16.01 -21.50
C GLN A 51 -9.02 -16.80 -20.90
N SER A 52 -7.99 -17.08 -21.71
CA SER A 52 -6.78 -17.74 -21.23
C SER A 52 -6.03 -16.89 -20.21
N GLN A 53 -5.98 -15.56 -20.39
CA GLN A 53 -5.32 -14.67 -19.42
C GLN A 53 -6.14 -14.54 -18.14
N VAL A 54 -7.48 -14.47 -18.20
CA VAL A 54 -8.36 -14.46 -17.03
C VAL A 54 -8.16 -15.72 -16.19
N THR A 55 -8.11 -16.89 -16.82
CA THR A 55 -7.85 -18.17 -16.14
C THR A 55 -6.51 -18.12 -15.40
N LYS A 56 -5.48 -17.59 -16.06
CA LYS A 56 -4.16 -17.46 -15.44
C LYS A 56 -4.13 -16.42 -14.31
N ALA A 57 -4.87 -15.32 -14.45
CA ALA A 57 -5.01 -14.30 -13.41
C ALA A 57 -5.65 -14.88 -12.15
N TYR A 58 -6.69 -15.72 -12.27
CA TYR A 58 -7.27 -16.43 -11.13
C TYR A 58 -6.27 -17.35 -10.44
N GLN A 59 -5.42 -18.06 -11.19
CA GLN A 59 -4.36 -18.89 -10.59
C GLN A 59 -3.36 -18.04 -9.79
N LEU A 60 -3.01 -16.84 -10.27
CA LEU A 60 -2.13 -15.93 -9.56
C LEU A 60 -2.79 -15.31 -8.33
N LEU A 61 -4.08 -14.97 -8.41
CA LEU A 61 -4.86 -14.42 -7.28
C LEU A 61 -5.03 -15.43 -6.13
N LYS A 62 -4.92 -16.74 -6.38
CA LYS A 62 -4.87 -17.75 -5.32
C LYS A 62 -3.58 -17.67 -4.49
N LYS A 63 -2.49 -17.18 -5.08
CA LYS A 63 -1.17 -17.12 -4.43
C LYS A 63 -0.83 -15.74 -3.89
N TYR A 64 -1.31 -14.69 -4.55
CA TYR A 64 -0.89 -13.30 -4.31
C TYR A 64 -2.08 -12.37 -4.19
N SER A 65 -1.90 -11.25 -3.49
CA SER A 65 -2.91 -10.20 -3.43
C SER A 65 -3.11 -9.53 -4.79
N ASP A 66 -4.34 -9.15 -5.07
CA ASP A 66 -4.73 -8.32 -6.23
C ASP A 66 -3.80 -7.11 -6.42
N LYS A 67 -3.49 -6.40 -5.34
CA LYS A 67 -2.65 -5.21 -5.32
C LYS A 67 -1.19 -5.54 -5.67
N ALA A 68 -0.65 -6.65 -5.16
CA ALA A 68 0.72 -7.07 -5.49
C ALA A 68 0.84 -7.35 -6.99
N ILE A 69 -0.13 -8.02 -7.59
CA ILE A 69 -0.11 -8.35 -9.02
C ILE A 69 -0.20 -7.08 -9.86
N ILE A 70 -1.12 -6.17 -9.54
CA ILE A 70 -1.29 -4.89 -10.27
C ILE A 70 -0.02 -4.02 -10.14
N ASN A 71 0.55 -3.91 -8.94
CA ASN A 71 1.80 -3.18 -8.73
C ASN A 71 2.95 -3.79 -9.52
N ALA A 72 3.06 -5.11 -9.52
CA ALA A 72 4.06 -5.83 -10.30
C ALA A 72 3.93 -5.53 -11.79
N LEU A 73 2.72 -5.51 -12.34
CA LEU A 73 2.45 -5.17 -13.74
C LEU A 73 2.70 -3.69 -14.07
N ASN A 74 2.59 -2.79 -13.09
CA ASN A 74 2.87 -1.36 -13.26
C ASN A 74 4.35 -1.00 -13.04
N SER A 75 5.13 -1.90 -12.44
CA SER A 75 6.58 -1.74 -12.26
C SER A 75 7.29 -1.58 -13.61
N TYR A 76 8.49 -0.98 -13.60
CA TYR A 76 9.31 -0.81 -14.81
C TYR A 76 9.53 -2.13 -15.57
N LYS A 77 9.80 -3.22 -14.84
CA LYS A 77 9.95 -4.56 -15.42
C LYS A 77 8.61 -5.14 -15.90
N GLY A 78 7.53 -4.87 -15.18
CA GLY A 78 6.18 -5.33 -15.50
C GLY A 78 5.54 -4.71 -16.74
N LYS A 79 5.93 -3.49 -17.11
CA LYS A 79 5.41 -2.81 -18.31
C LYS A 79 5.71 -3.58 -19.61
N LYS A 80 6.81 -4.34 -19.64
CA LYS A 80 7.21 -5.18 -20.79
C LYS A 80 6.53 -6.55 -20.82
N ILE A 81 5.59 -6.81 -19.89
CA ILE A 81 4.87 -8.08 -19.81
C ILE A 81 3.58 -8.00 -20.61
N TYR A 82 3.50 -8.86 -21.63
CA TYR A 82 2.36 -8.99 -22.53
C TYR A 82 1.60 -10.31 -22.34
N SER A 83 1.98 -11.13 -21.35
CA SER A 83 1.27 -12.37 -20.99
C SER A 83 1.53 -12.74 -19.53
N LEU A 84 0.50 -13.23 -18.83
CA LEU A 84 0.60 -13.64 -17.43
C LEU A 84 1.27 -15.02 -17.24
N ARG A 85 1.54 -15.74 -18.33
CA ARG A 85 2.22 -17.06 -18.31
C ARG A 85 3.74 -16.94 -18.19
N VAL A 86 4.26 -15.73 -18.26
CA VAL A 86 5.69 -15.49 -18.37
C VAL A 86 6.39 -15.82 -17.05
N LYS A 87 7.45 -16.65 -17.10
CA LYS A 87 8.15 -17.16 -15.91
C LYS A 87 8.72 -16.05 -15.02
N PHE A 88 9.20 -14.95 -15.62
CA PHE A 88 9.78 -13.84 -14.87
C PHE A 88 8.75 -12.96 -14.15
N LEU A 89 7.44 -13.17 -14.37
CA LEU A 89 6.41 -12.42 -13.67
C LEU A 89 6.31 -12.82 -12.19
N GLU A 90 6.43 -14.11 -11.88
CA GLU A 90 6.23 -14.63 -10.52
C GLU A 90 7.24 -14.06 -9.49
N PRO A 91 8.56 -13.96 -9.81
CA PRO A 91 9.51 -13.28 -8.94
C PRO A 91 9.20 -11.78 -8.71
N ILE A 92 8.70 -11.08 -9.73
CA ILE A 92 8.34 -9.66 -9.62
C ILE A 92 7.14 -9.49 -8.69
N ILE A 93 6.12 -10.33 -8.84
CA ILE A 93 4.95 -10.33 -7.95
C ILE A 93 5.36 -10.65 -6.52
N ASN A 94 6.24 -11.64 -6.32
CA ASN A 94 6.72 -12.00 -4.99
C ASN A 94 7.46 -10.84 -4.31
N SER A 95 8.32 -10.12 -5.04
CA SER A 95 8.99 -8.93 -4.54
C SER A 95 8.00 -7.85 -4.09
N GLU A 96 6.97 -7.58 -4.90
CA GLU A 96 5.92 -6.61 -4.58
C GLU A 96 5.04 -7.06 -3.40
N GLN A 97 4.71 -8.35 -3.33
CA GLN A 97 3.96 -8.91 -2.21
C GLN A 97 4.74 -8.76 -0.90
N ASN A 98 6.04 -9.07 -0.91
CA ASN A 98 6.91 -8.89 0.27
C ASN A 98 7.01 -7.42 0.67
N ARG A 99 7.09 -6.51 -0.29
CA ARG A 99 7.07 -5.07 -0.05
C ARG A 99 5.76 -4.63 0.61
N LEU A 100 4.60 -5.10 0.11
CA LEU A 100 3.30 -4.79 0.70
C LEU A 100 3.17 -5.37 2.12
N ASN A 101 3.59 -6.62 2.33
CA ASN A 101 3.58 -7.24 3.65
C ASN A 101 4.43 -6.46 4.67
N LYS A 102 5.58 -5.90 4.25
CA LYS A 102 6.40 -5.03 5.12
C LYS A 102 5.67 -3.74 5.48
N ILE A 103 5.02 -3.10 4.50
CA ILE A 103 4.23 -1.88 4.73
C ILE A 103 3.07 -2.16 5.68
N ASP A 104 2.34 -3.26 5.49
CA ASP A 104 1.21 -3.61 6.34
C ASP A 104 1.66 -3.96 7.78
N LYS A 105 2.83 -4.58 7.94
CA LYS A 105 3.44 -4.81 9.27
C LYS A 105 3.79 -3.49 9.99
N LEU A 106 4.32 -2.50 9.26
CA LEU A 106 4.61 -1.17 9.80
C LEU A 106 3.34 -0.39 10.15
N ARG A 107 2.23 -0.67 9.47
CA ARG A 107 0.90 -0.07 9.70
C ARG A 107 0.12 -0.72 10.84
N LYS A 108 0.70 -1.66 11.60
CA LYS A 108 0.04 -2.22 12.79
C LYS A 108 -0.49 -1.08 13.67
N PRO A 109 -1.69 -1.27 14.26
CA PRO A 109 -2.59 -0.20 14.66
C PRO A 109 -1.94 0.75 15.67
N ALA A 110 -2.45 1.99 15.71
CA ALA A 110 -2.26 2.87 16.86
C ALA A 110 -2.50 2.02 18.12
N ASN A 111 -1.44 1.65 18.81
CA ASN A 111 -1.57 1.13 20.16
C ASN A 111 -2.42 2.17 20.88
N GLU A 112 -3.46 1.73 21.58
CA GLU A 112 -4.16 2.56 22.54
C GLU A 112 -3.09 3.35 23.30
N TYR A 113 -3.12 4.67 23.15
CA TYR A 113 -2.25 5.53 23.93
C TYR A 113 -2.69 5.26 25.37
N GLU A 114 -1.84 4.62 26.18
CA GLU A 114 -2.05 4.70 27.62
C GLU A 114 -1.96 6.17 27.97
N ASP A 115 -3.07 6.74 28.44
CA ASP A 115 -3.13 8.13 28.82
C ASP A 115 -2.23 8.34 30.05
N LEU A 116 -0.97 8.72 29.81
CA LEU A 116 0.02 9.03 30.84
C LEU A 116 -0.25 10.37 31.52
N THR A 117 -1.50 10.85 31.54
CA THR A 117 -1.92 12.06 32.26
C THR A 117 -1.71 11.95 33.78
N ASN A 118 -1.50 10.74 34.30
CA ASN A 118 -0.98 10.49 35.66
C ASN A 118 0.55 10.36 35.70
N SER A 119 1.29 11.06 34.83
CA SER A 119 2.74 11.18 34.99
C SER A 119 3.04 12.03 36.22
N GLN A 120 3.64 11.42 37.25
CA GLN A 120 4.11 12.19 38.39
C GLN A 120 5.16 13.22 37.93
N PRO A 121 5.09 14.48 38.37
CA PRO A 121 6.06 15.50 37.99
C PRO A 121 7.45 15.00 38.38
N ARG A 122 8.37 15.01 37.40
CA ARG A 122 9.74 14.56 37.58
C ARG A 122 10.36 15.39 38.70
N LYS A 123 10.77 14.75 39.81
CA LYS A 123 11.49 15.44 40.89
C LYS A 123 12.68 16.17 40.29
N GLN A 124 12.70 17.49 40.44
CA GLN A 124 13.81 18.31 39.96
C GLN A 124 15.06 17.87 40.73
N HIS A 125 16.00 17.22 40.04
CA HIS A 125 17.27 16.81 40.62
C HIS A 125 18.23 17.99 40.48
N GLY A 126 18.47 18.71 41.57
CA GLY A 126 19.38 19.86 41.59
C GLY A 126 19.19 20.71 42.83
N LYS A 127 20.30 21.15 43.43
CA LYS A 127 20.32 22.07 44.57
C LYS A 127 19.49 23.33 44.25
N GLN A 128 18.79 23.86 45.26
CA GLN A 128 17.97 25.08 45.14
C GLN A 128 18.73 26.18 44.40
N SER A 129 18.06 26.85 43.46
CA SER A 129 18.65 28.00 42.77
C SER A 129 18.89 29.15 43.77
N GLN A 130 19.85 30.02 43.48
CA GLN A 130 20.15 31.18 44.35
C GLN A 130 18.93 32.07 44.58
N LEU A 131 18.00 32.15 43.62
CA LEU A 131 16.74 32.88 43.75
C LEU A 131 15.77 32.21 44.74
N SER A 132 15.65 30.88 44.72
CA SER A 132 14.87 30.17 45.74
C SER A 132 15.47 30.34 47.14
N PHE A 133 16.79 30.34 47.25
CA PHE A 133 17.49 30.59 48.52
C PHE A 133 17.27 32.03 49.04
N LEU A 134 17.33 33.04 48.16
CA LEU A 134 17.03 34.43 48.55
C LEU A 134 15.59 34.59 49.07
N ARG A 135 14.63 33.94 48.40
CA ARG A 135 13.21 33.98 48.79
C ARG A 135 12.95 33.34 50.15
N ASP A 136 13.67 32.27 50.48
CA ASP A 136 13.61 31.62 51.80
C ASP A 136 14.24 32.50 52.91
N LEU A 137 15.19 33.39 52.58
CA LEU A 137 15.78 34.34 53.52
C LEU A 137 14.88 35.53 53.82
N ASP A 138 14.15 36.03 52.82
CA ASP A 138 13.19 37.13 53.02
C ASP A 138 12.01 36.70 53.91
N GLY A 139 11.49 35.48 53.72
CA GLY A 139 10.41 34.92 54.54
C GLY A 139 10.78 34.65 56.01
N LYS A 140 12.07 34.60 56.36
CA LYS A 140 12.52 34.44 57.77
C LYS A 140 12.60 35.75 58.55
N LYS A 141 12.65 36.91 57.87
CA LYS A 141 12.79 38.20 58.55
C LYS A 141 11.50 38.75 59.14
N GLU A 142 10.33 38.27 58.71
CA GLU A 142 9.04 38.73 59.26
C GLU A 142 8.63 38.04 60.57
N ASN A 143 9.30 36.97 60.99
CA ASN A 143 8.96 36.22 62.21
C ASN A 143 9.93 36.46 63.39
N THR A 144 10.77 37.49 63.34
CA THR A 144 11.68 37.82 64.46
C THR A 144 11.75 39.33 64.69
N SER A 145 10.65 39.91 65.16
CA SER A 145 10.61 41.21 65.82
C SER A 145 9.28 41.35 66.55
N GLU A 146 9.20 40.69 67.71
CA GLU A 146 8.51 41.22 68.90
C GLU A 146 9.49 42.12 69.65
#